data_AF-A0A957HHR4-F1
#
_entry.id   AF-A0A957HHR4-F1
#
_cell.length_a   1.000
_cell.length_b   1.000
_cell.length_c   1.000
_cell.angle_alpha   90.00
_cell.angle_beta   90.00
_cell.angle_gamma   90.00
#
_symmetry.space_group_name_H-M   'P 1'
#
loop_
_entity.id
_entity.type
_entity.pdbx_description
1 polymer ?
#
loop_
_entity_poly.entity_id
_entity_poly.type
_entity_poly.pdbx_seq_one_letter_code
_entity_poly.pdbx_strand_id
1 'polypeptide(L)'
;MAALDEVNANRSQVGTLFRLRGKLTLRQFTRERGRIIGALIIIIVFGPMIVAAAIGSNIGYGTLQGQWPTALFGGIMVGLWFIWLGFPIIATSINESADITRLLVFPISQRDLIVSTLLGTLYDYPTYLMLPLFVAAFLGFGFTRAFPVVVVAILLCYGHMVIIGQLISVSIGGILQSRRFRDVAIIFFSLLGSSCYFINLGFQSSMERLFDSLSLEQEEAVVESFAGFQPLNYLQWFTTG
;
A
#
# COMPACT_ATOMS: atom_id res chain seq x y z
N MET A 1 -33.69 28.01 29.56
CA MET A 1 -34.39 27.36 28.44
C MET A 1 -33.72 27.66 27.09
N ALA A 2 -33.42 28.91 26.73
CA ALA A 2 -32.77 29.26 25.46
C ALA A 2 -31.43 28.54 25.16
N ALA A 3 -30.58 28.28 26.16
CA ALA A 3 -29.30 27.58 25.95
C ALA A 3 -29.45 26.08 25.61
N LEU A 4 -30.57 25.44 25.97
CA LEU A 4 -30.83 24.05 25.61
C LEU A 4 -31.37 23.93 24.16
N ASP A 5 -32.06 24.97 23.68
CA ASP A 5 -32.56 25.03 22.30
C ASP A 5 -31.43 25.27 21.29
N GLU A 6 -30.42 26.08 21.64
CA GLU A 6 -29.20 26.26 20.81
C GLU A 6 -28.39 24.95 20.65
N VAL A 7 -28.23 24.19 21.73
CA VAL A 7 -27.49 22.91 21.70
C VAL A 7 -28.24 21.86 20.87
N ASN A 8 -29.57 21.82 20.96
CA ASN A 8 -30.39 20.91 20.17
C ASN A 8 -30.43 21.30 18.68
N ALA A 9 -30.50 22.60 18.37
CA ALA A 9 -30.37 23.10 17.00
C ALA A 9 -29.03 22.70 16.38
N ASN A 10 -27.93 22.84 17.12
CA ASN A 10 -26.59 22.50 16.65
C ASN A 10 -26.42 20.98 16.40
N ARG A 11 -26.97 20.11 17.28
CA ARG A 11 -26.99 18.65 17.05
C ARG A 11 -27.78 18.24 15.80
N SER A 12 -28.92 18.88 15.56
CA SER A 12 -29.74 18.60 14.37
C SER A 12 -29.02 19.04 13.07
N GLN A 13 -28.25 20.12 13.12
CA GLN A 13 -27.44 20.60 12.01
C GLN A 13 -26.27 19.65 11.71
N VAL A 14 -25.57 19.15 12.74
CA VAL A 14 -24.50 18.16 12.58
C VAL A 14 -25.02 16.87 11.94
N GLY A 15 -26.16 16.36 12.39
CA GLY A 15 -26.79 15.17 11.78
C GLY A 15 -27.22 15.40 10.33
N THR A 16 -27.71 16.61 10.02
CA THR A 16 -28.13 16.99 8.67
C THR A 16 -26.93 17.13 7.73
N LEU A 17 -25.83 17.73 8.20
CA LEU A 17 -24.56 17.81 7.48
C LEU A 17 -23.98 16.40 7.23
N PHE A 18 -24.06 15.51 8.21
CA PHE A 18 -23.64 14.11 8.06
C PHE A 18 -24.42 13.40 6.96
N ARG A 19 -25.74 13.56 6.97
CA ARG A 19 -26.65 12.95 5.99
C ARG A 19 -26.47 13.56 4.60
N LEU A 20 -26.22 14.86 4.50
CA LEU A 20 -25.89 15.55 3.25
C LEU A 20 -24.56 15.07 2.70
N ARG A 21 -23.52 14.97 3.52
CA ARG A 21 -22.21 14.46 3.09
C ARG A 21 -22.32 13.02 2.62
N GLY A 22 -22.97 12.13 3.39
CA GLY A 22 -23.21 10.74 2.96
C GLY A 22 -23.96 10.66 1.63
N LYS A 23 -25.00 11.49 1.43
CA LYS A 23 -25.69 11.57 0.13
C LYS A 23 -24.81 12.11 -0.98
N LEU A 24 -23.95 13.09 -0.71
CA LEU A 24 -23.02 13.66 -1.69
C LEU A 24 -21.93 12.66 -2.07
N THR A 25 -21.35 11.94 -1.11
CA THR A 25 -20.37 10.87 -1.39
C THR A 25 -21.01 9.78 -2.23
N LEU A 26 -22.21 9.32 -1.84
CA LEU A 26 -22.95 8.32 -2.60
C LEU A 26 -23.29 8.81 -4.02
N ARG A 27 -23.72 10.07 -4.16
CA ARG A 27 -23.98 10.68 -5.47
C ARG A 27 -22.73 10.82 -6.32
N GLN A 28 -21.60 11.17 -5.72
CA GLN A 28 -20.30 11.29 -6.38
C GLN A 28 -19.88 9.92 -6.96
N PHE A 29 -20.06 8.84 -6.20
CA PHE A 29 -19.86 7.48 -6.70
C PHE A 29 -20.81 7.13 -7.85
N THR A 30 -22.10 7.48 -7.76
CA THR A 30 -23.06 7.16 -8.85
C THR A 30 -22.91 8.00 -10.11
N ARG A 31 -22.32 9.20 -10.03
CA ARG A 31 -22.23 10.15 -11.16
C ARG A 31 -20.98 9.91 -12.01
N GLU A 32 -19.90 9.42 -11.42
CA GLU A 32 -18.64 9.13 -12.11
C GLU A 32 -18.50 7.60 -12.34
N ARG A 33 -19.15 7.09 -13.40
CA ARG A 33 -19.09 5.66 -13.77
C ARG A 33 -17.66 5.13 -13.88
N GLY A 34 -16.71 5.97 -14.28
CA GLY A 34 -15.28 5.64 -14.33
C GLY A 34 -14.67 5.26 -12.98
N ARG A 35 -15.11 5.85 -11.87
CA ARG A 35 -14.61 5.51 -10.52
C ARG A 35 -15.13 4.17 -10.03
N ILE A 36 -16.38 3.84 -10.34
CA ILE A 36 -16.92 2.51 -10.03
C ILE A 36 -16.14 1.45 -10.79
N ILE A 37 -15.89 1.66 -12.09
CA ILE A 37 -15.12 0.72 -12.92
C ILE A 37 -13.68 0.59 -12.38
N GLY A 38 -13.02 1.70 -12.07
CA GLY A 38 -11.68 1.69 -11.48
C GLY A 38 -11.63 0.94 -10.14
N ALA A 39 -12.57 1.21 -9.23
CA ALA A 39 -12.67 0.50 -7.96
C ALA A 39 -12.92 -1.01 -8.16
N LEU A 40 -13.78 -1.38 -9.11
CA LEU A 40 -14.05 -2.77 -9.43
C LEU A 40 -12.80 -3.49 -9.96
N ILE A 41 -12.05 -2.85 -10.88
CA ILE A 41 -10.80 -3.39 -11.41
C ILE A 41 -9.78 -3.58 -10.27
N ILE A 42 -9.61 -2.59 -9.39
CA ILE A 42 -8.66 -2.71 -8.29
C ILE A 42 -9.10 -3.83 -7.33
N ILE A 43 -10.40 -3.97 -7.01
CA ILE A 43 -10.89 -5.08 -6.18
C ILE A 43 -10.64 -6.43 -6.86
N ILE A 44 -10.89 -6.55 -8.17
CA ILE A 44 -10.69 -7.82 -8.88
C ILE A 44 -9.21 -8.21 -8.95
N VAL A 45 -8.33 -7.23 -9.17
CA VAL A 45 -6.88 -7.47 -9.33
C VAL A 45 -6.19 -7.65 -7.97
N PHE A 46 -6.42 -6.73 -7.03
CA PHE A 46 -5.73 -6.73 -5.73
C PHE A 46 -6.49 -7.47 -4.64
N GLY A 47 -7.81 -7.62 -4.76
CA GLY A 47 -8.63 -8.30 -3.77
C GLY A 47 -8.21 -9.75 -3.50
N PRO A 48 -7.97 -10.60 -4.52
CA PRO A 48 -7.48 -11.96 -4.30
C PRO A 48 -6.13 -11.99 -3.58
N MET A 49 -5.22 -11.07 -3.93
CA MET A 49 -3.91 -10.97 -3.27
C MET A 49 -4.04 -10.59 -1.79
N ILE A 50 -4.92 -9.65 -1.47
CA ILE A 50 -5.20 -9.23 -0.09
C ILE A 50 -5.86 -10.35 0.71
N VAL A 51 -6.84 -11.04 0.11
CA VAL A 51 -7.51 -12.18 0.77
C VAL A 51 -6.51 -13.31 1.01
N ALA A 52 -5.66 -13.62 0.02
CA ALA A 52 -4.58 -14.60 0.18
C ALA A 52 -3.60 -14.19 1.29
N ALA A 53 -3.20 -12.92 1.34
CA ALA A 53 -2.35 -12.39 2.40
C ALA A 53 -3.03 -12.49 3.78
N ALA A 54 -4.33 -12.20 3.87
CA ALA A 54 -5.10 -12.33 5.11
C ALA A 54 -5.20 -13.78 5.59
N ILE A 55 -5.51 -14.72 4.67
CA ILE A 55 -5.54 -16.16 4.98
C ILE A 55 -4.15 -16.63 5.43
N GLY A 56 -3.10 -16.29 4.68
CA GLY A 56 -1.73 -16.65 5.02
C GLY A 56 -1.28 -16.09 6.36
N SER A 57 -1.65 -14.84 6.66
CA SER A 57 -1.36 -14.20 7.94
C SER A 57 -2.08 -14.91 9.09
N ASN A 58 -3.36 -15.24 8.93
CA ASN A 58 -4.15 -15.95 9.92
C ASN A 58 -3.55 -17.34 10.22
N ILE A 59 -3.17 -18.08 9.18
CA ILE A 59 -2.46 -19.37 9.32
C ILE A 59 -1.13 -19.16 10.05
N GLY A 60 -0.37 -18.12 9.67
CA GLY A 60 0.89 -17.79 10.33
C GLY A 60 0.73 -17.50 11.82
N TYR A 61 -0.31 -16.75 12.21
CA TYR A 61 -0.58 -16.46 13.61
C TYR A 61 -0.93 -17.70 14.44
N GLY A 62 -1.63 -18.67 13.85
CA GLY A 62 -2.03 -19.90 14.54
C GLY A 62 -0.98 -21.02 14.55
N THR A 63 -0.06 -21.03 13.58
CA THR A 63 0.91 -22.13 13.39
C THR A 63 2.30 -21.82 13.91
N LEU A 64 2.71 -20.55 13.89
CA LEU A 64 4.04 -20.15 14.33
C LEU A 64 4.14 -20.15 15.86
N GLN A 65 5.24 -20.70 16.39
CA GLN A 65 5.47 -20.81 17.83
C GLN A 65 6.31 -19.64 18.36
N GLY A 66 6.16 -19.32 19.65
CA GLY A 66 6.97 -18.30 20.32
C GLY A 66 6.66 -16.86 19.85
N GLN A 67 7.69 -16.10 19.49
CA GLN A 67 7.61 -14.67 19.16
C GLN A 67 7.28 -14.38 17.68
N TRP A 68 7.25 -15.41 16.84
CA TRP A 68 7.05 -15.26 15.39
C TRP A 68 5.67 -14.73 14.99
N PRO A 69 4.54 -15.10 15.64
CA PRO A 69 3.24 -14.49 15.36
C PRO A 69 3.23 -12.97 15.57
N THR A 70 3.85 -12.49 16.65
CA THR A 70 3.94 -11.06 16.96
C THR A 70 4.86 -10.31 15.99
N ALA A 71 5.96 -10.93 15.56
CA ALA A 71 6.84 -10.36 14.54
C ALA A 71 6.16 -10.27 13.18
N LEU A 72 5.41 -11.32 12.78
CA LEU A 72 4.62 -11.33 11.56
C LEU A 72 3.54 -10.23 11.59
N PHE A 73 2.83 -10.09 12.71
CA PHE A 73 1.85 -9.03 12.91
C PHE A 73 2.48 -7.64 12.76
N GLY A 74 3.61 -7.40 13.43
CA GLY A 74 4.36 -6.15 13.31
C GLY A 74 4.80 -5.87 11.87
N GLY A 75 5.35 -6.88 11.18
CA GLY A 75 5.76 -6.77 9.78
C GLY A 75 4.60 -6.41 8.84
N ILE A 76 3.43 -7.03 9.02
CA ILE A 76 2.22 -6.70 8.25
C ILE A 76 1.75 -5.27 8.53
N MET A 77 1.73 -4.85 9.80
CA MET A 77 1.33 -3.49 10.16
C MET A 77 2.27 -2.44 9.54
N VAL A 78 3.59 -2.70 9.55
CA VAL A 78 4.59 -1.81 8.92
C VAL A 78 4.43 -1.81 7.39
N GLY A 79 4.25 -2.97 6.76
CA GLY A 79 4.00 -3.05 5.32
C GLY A 79 2.74 -2.29 4.91
N LEU A 80 1.65 -2.47 5.66
CA LEU A 80 0.41 -1.71 5.49
C LEU A 80 0.63 -0.20 5.66
N TRP A 81 1.47 0.21 6.61
CA TRP A 81 1.79 1.61 6.83
C TRP A 81 2.51 2.24 5.63
N PHE A 82 3.48 1.53 5.02
CA PHE A 82 4.15 1.98 3.81
C PHE A 82 3.21 2.04 2.60
N ILE A 83 2.36 1.02 2.42
CA ILE A 83 1.34 1.01 1.37
C ILE A 83 0.39 2.20 1.54
N TRP A 84 -0.02 2.50 2.78
CA TRP A 84 -0.87 3.64 3.08
C TRP A 84 -0.23 4.98 2.74
N LEU A 85 1.08 5.11 2.99
CA LEU A 85 1.86 6.31 2.66
C LEU A 85 1.79 6.64 1.16
N GLY A 86 1.83 5.61 0.30
CA GLY A 86 1.71 5.77 -1.15
C GLY A 86 0.32 6.17 -1.64
N PHE A 87 -0.74 5.89 -0.87
CA PHE A 87 -2.11 6.06 -1.36
C PHE A 87 -2.51 7.53 -1.62
N PRO A 88 -2.26 8.51 -0.72
CA PRO A 88 -2.51 9.92 -1.00
C PRO A 88 -1.87 10.43 -2.30
N ILE A 89 -0.68 9.95 -2.62
CA ILE A 89 0.06 10.36 -3.83
C ILE A 89 -0.70 9.94 -5.09
N ILE A 90 -1.23 8.71 -5.11
CA ILE A 90 -2.02 8.18 -6.23
C ILE A 90 -3.43 8.79 -6.23
N ALA A 91 -4.05 8.98 -5.05
CA ALA A 91 -5.41 9.48 -4.94
C ALA A 91 -5.55 10.94 -5.38
N THR A 92 -4.56 11.79 -5.09
CA THR A 92 -4.58 13.21 -5.49
C THR A 92 -4.55 13.40 -7.01
N SER A 93 -3.91 12.50 -7.77
CA SER A 93 -3.90 12.57 -9.25
C SER A 93 -5.23 12.17 -9.89
N ILE A 94 -6.05 11.37 -9.19
CA ILE A 94 -7.36 10.87 -9.68
C ILE A 94 -8.51 11.79 -9.23
N ASN A 95 -8.30 12.61 -8.19
CA ASN A 95 -9.37 13.26 -7.44
C ASN A 95 -9.23 14.80 -7.44
N GLU A 96 -9.11 15.42 -8.62
CA GLU A 96 -9.16 16.88 -8.82
C GLU A 96 -10.40 17.55 -8.19
N SER A 97 -11.47 16.77 -7.97
CA SER A 97 -12.73 17.21 -7.35
C SER A 97 -12.75 17.17 -5.82
N ALA A 98 -11.67 16.72 -5.16
CA ALA A 98 -11.53 16.69 -3.70
C ALA A 98 -10.69 17.84 -3.12
N ASP A 99 -10.47 18.89 -3.89
CA ASP A 99 -9.73 20.06 -3.41
C ASP A 99 -10.53 20.78 -2.31
N ILE A 100 -10.17 20.49 -1.06
CA ILE A 100 -10.72 21.10 0.16
C ILE A 100 -10.64 22.62 0.12
N THR A 101 -9.72 23.20 -0.65
CA THR A 101 -9.65 24.66 -0.78
C THR A 101 -10.88 25.26 -1.47
N ARG A 102 -11.63 24.49 -2.28
CA ARG A 102 -12.93 24.95 -2.81
C ARG A 102 -14.02 25.02 -1.73
N LEU A 103 -13.90 24.23 -0.67
CA LEU A 103 -14.82 24.25 0.46
C LEU A 103 -14.50 25.37 1.46
N LEU A 104 -13.27 25.92 1.46
CA LEU A 104 -12.90 27.08 2.27
C LEU A 104 -13.64 28.37 1.86
N VAL A 105 -14.26 28.39 0.67
CA VAL A 105 -15.12 29.50 0.22
C VAL A 105 -16.42 29.55 1.02
N PHE A 106 -16.85 28.43 1.61
CA PHE A 106 -18.02 28.39 2.47
C PHE A 106 -17.63 28.65 3.93
N PRO A 107 -18.41 29.43 4.70
CA PRO A 107 -18.13 29.73 6.10
C PRO A 107 -18.44 28.50 7.00
N ILE A 108 -17.64 27.45 6.87
CA ILE A 108 -17.73 26.22 7.66
C ILE A 108 -16.69 26.28 8.77
N SER A 109 -17.03 25.83 9.97
CA SER A 109 -16.08 25.80 11.08
C SER A 109 -14.90 24.87 10.77
N GLN A 110 -13.68 25.27 11.13
CA GLN A 110 -12.47 24.46 10.93
C GLN A 110 -12.58 23.08 11.60
N ARG A 111 -13.26 23.01 12.74
CA ARG A 111 -13.46 21.77 13.50
C ARG A 111 -14.34 20.80 12.72
N ASP A 112 -15.46 21.28 12.16
CA ASP A 112 -16.34 20.44 11.35
C ASP A 112 -15.62 19.97 10.09
N LEU A 113 -14.76 20.81 9.51
CA LEU A 113 -13.97 20.44 8.35
C LEU A 113 -13.01 19.29 8.69
N ILE A 114 -12.22 19.40 9.76
CA ILE A 114 -11.29 18.35 10.24
C ILE A 114 -12.04 17.05 10.59
N VAL A 115 -13.13 17.15 11.35
CA VAL A 115 -13.94 15.98 11.73
C VAL A 115 -14.49 15.30 10.48
N SER A 116 -14.93 16.08 9.50
CA SER A 116 -15.46 15.54 8.26
C SER A 116 -14.40 14.86 7.40
N THR A 117 -13.16 15.35 7.37
CA THR A 117 -12.04 14.69 6.68
C THR A 117 -11.61 13.42 7.39
N LEU A 118 -11.48 13.45 8.71
CA LEU A 118 -11.16 12.27 9.51
C LEU A 118 -12.23 11.17 9.39
N LEU A 119 -13.51 11.55 9.40
CA LEU A 119 -14.59 10.61 9.16
C LEU A 119 -14.63 10.16 7.70
N GLY A 120 -14.22 11.01 6.75
CA GLY A 120 -14.03 10.63 5.35
C GLY A 120 -13.04 9.48 5.19
N THR A 121 -11.91 9.53 5.91
CA THR A 121 -10.89 8.46 5.85
C THR A 121 -11.36 7.10 6.35
N LEU A 122 -12.34 7.06 7.25
CA LEU A 122 -12.95 5.80 7.66
C LEU A 122 -13.68 5.11 6.49
N TYR A 123 -14.21 5.88 5.54
CA TYR A 123 -14.92 5.40 4.36
C TYR A 123 -14.05 5.37 3.09
N ASP A 124 -12.74 5.53 3.22
CA ASP A 124 -11.85 5.48 2.07
C ASP A 124 -11.58 4.04 1.61
N TYR A 125 -11.33 3.91 0.32
CA TYR A 125 -11.04 2.63 -0.35
C TYR A 125 -9.93 1.80 0.33
N PRO A 126 -8.78 2.38 0.75
CA PRO A 126 -7.74 1.64 1.45
C PRO A 126 -8.18 1.03 2.78
N THR A 127 -9.07 1.69 3.52
CA THR A 127 -9.59 1.17 4.79
C THR A 127 -10.29 -0.16 4.56
N TYR A 128 -11.09 -0.27 3.49
CA TYR A 128 -11.76 -1.52 3.13
C TYR A 128 -10.80 -2.59 2.63
N LEU A 129 -9.72 -2.21 1.94
CA LEU A 129 -8.68 -3.16 1.53
C LEU A 129 -7.89 -3.73 2.71
N MET A 130 -7.72 -2.98 3.81
CA MET A 130 -7.01 -3.48 4.99
C MET A 130 -7.88 -4.35 5.92
N LEU A 131 -9.20 -4.20 5.84
CA LEU A 131 -10.16 -4.87 6.71
C LEU A 131 -9.94 -6.39 6.81
N PRO A 132 -9.72 -7.13 5.71
CA PRO A 132 -9.43 -8.56 5.77
C PRO A 132 -8.20 -8.91 6.61
N LEU A 133 -7.14 -8.09 6.57
CA LEU A 133 -5.92 -8.31 7.35
C LEU A 133 -6.15 -8.02 8.84
N PHE A 134 -6.95 -7.01 9.18
CA PHE A 134 -7.35 -6.77 10.57
C PHE A 134 -8.23 -7.90 11.11
N VAL A 135 -9.18 -8.39 10.30
CA VAL A 135 -10.01 -9.56 10.66
C VAL A 135 -9.13 -10.80 10.88
N ALA A 136 -8.14 -11.04 10.01
CA ALA A 136 -7.18 -12.12 10.19
C ALA A 136 -6.40 -11.99 11.51
N ALA A 137 -5.96 -10.79 11.89
CA ALA A 137 -5.32 -10.58 13.19
C ALA A 137 -6.28 -10.83 14.37
N PHE A 138 -7.53 -10.38 14.28
CA PHE A 138 -8.51 -10.66 15.33
C PHE A 138 -8.82 -12.14 15.48
N LEU A 139 -8.93 -12.89 14.38
CA LEU A 139 -9.14 -14.34 14.42
C LEU A 139 -7.90 -15.07 14.95
N GLY A 140 -6.71 -14.70 14.49
CA GLY A 140 -5.45 -15.32 14.91
C GLY A 140 -5.14 -15.13 16.39
N PHE A 141 -5.43 -13.94 16.95
CA PHE A 141 -5.14 -13.63 18.36
C PHE A 141 -6.37 -13.69 19.28
N GLY A 142 -7.58 -13.94 18.75
CA GLY A 142 -8.87 -13.82 19.44
C GLY A 142 -9.01 -14.60 20.75
N PHE A 143 -8.41 -15.78 20.82
CA PHE A 143 -8.48 -16.67 21.98
C PHE A 143 -7.25 -16.58 22.91
N THR A 144 -6.34 -15.64 22.64
CA THR A 144 -5.09 -15.51 23.39
C THR A 144 -5.18 -14.40 24.43
N ARG A 145 -4.38 -14.50 25.50
CA ARG A 145 -4.24 -13.42 26.50
C ARG A 145 -3.68 -12.11 25.90
N ALA A 146 -3.08 -12.18 24.72
CA ALA A 146 -2.52 -11.03 24.00
C ALA A 146 -3.59 -10.24 23.23
N PHE A 147 -4.82 -10.74 23.10
CA PHE A 147 -5.90 -10.08 22.36
C PHE A 147 -6.11 -8.58 22.67
N PRO A 148 -6.24 -8.13 23.94
CA PRO A 148 -6.46 -6.71 24.22
C PRO A 148 -5.28 -5.83 23.77
N VAL A 149 -4.05 -6.35 23.84
CA VAL A 149 -2.86 -5.65 23.35
C VAL A 149 -2.91 -5.51 21.83
N VAL A 150 -3.31 -6.56 21.12
CA VAL A 150 -3.47 -6.54 19.66
C VAL A 150 -4.55 -5.54 19.24
N VAL A 151 -5.69 -5.49 19.93
CA VAL A 151 -6.76 -4.51 19.67
C VAL A 151 -6.21 -3.08 19.79
N VAL A 152 -5.51 -2.78 20.89
CA VAL A 152 -4.91 -1.44 21.11
C VAL A 152 -3.85 -1.14 20.04
N ALA A 153 -3.01 -2.12 19.68
CA ALA A 153 -2.00 -1.95 18.65
C ALA A 153 -2.61 -1.66 17.27
N ILE A 154 -3.67 -2.36 16.88
CA ILE A 154 -4.42 -2.11 15.63
C ILE A 154 -4.99 -0.69 15.65
N LEU A 155 -5.63 -0.28 16.75
CA LEU A 155 -6.22 1.06 16.88
C LEU A 155 -5.16 2.17 16.77
N LEU A 156 -4.03 2.02 17.46
CA LEU A 156 -2.91 2.96 17.40
C LEU A 156 -2.29 3.02 16.00
N CYS A 157 -2.07 1.85 15.38
CA CYS A 157 -1.49 1.77 14.04
C CYS A 157 -2.42 2.41 13.00
N TYR A 158 -3.71 2.08 13.05
CA TYR A 158 -4.71 2.67 12.17
C TYR A 158 -4.83 4.19 12.37
N GLY A 159 -4.89 4.65 13.62
CA GLY A 159 -4.89 6.09 13.93
C GLY A 159 -3.67 6.80 13.37
N HIS A 160 -2.49 6.19 13.51
CA HIS A 160 -1.25 6.73 12.96
C HIS A 160 -1.27 6.77 11.42
N MET A 161 -1.77 5.73 10.76
CA MET A 161 -1.96 5.69 9.30
C MET A 161 -2.89 6.81 8.82
N VAL A 162 -4.02 7.02 9.49
CA VAL A 162 -4.96 8.10 9.17
C VAL A 162 -4.30 9.47 9.32
N ILE A 163 -3.64 9.73 10.45
CA ILE A 163 -2.95 11.01 10.69
C ILE A 163 -1.89 11.28 9.62
N ILE A 164 -1.04 10.30 9.31
CA ILE A 164 0.02 10.51 8.32
C ILE A 164 -0.53 10.66 6.91
N GLY A 165 -1.58 9.91 6.56
CA GLY A 165 -2.27 10.05 5.27
C GLY A 165 -2.85 11.45 5.08
N GLN A 166 -3.42 12.04 6.14
CA GLN A 166 -3.91 13.41 6.13
C GLN A 166 -2.77 14.43 6.06
N LEU A 167 -1.69 14.24 6.82
CA LEU A 167 -0.51 15.10 6.75
C LEU A 167 0.10 15.12 5.35
N ILE A 168 0.22 13.96 4.71
CA ILE A 168 0.73 13.84 3.34
C ILE A 168 -0.23 14.50 2.36
N SER A 169 -1.54 14.24 2.47
CA SER A 169 -2.54 14.85 1.59
C SER A 169 -2.53 16.39 1.68
N VAL A 170 -2.47 16.93 2.90
CA VAL A 170 -2.37 18.38 3.12
C VAL A 170 -1.03 18.93 2.62
N SER A 171 0.07 18.21 2.89
CA SER A 171 1.39 18.62 2.42
C SER A 171 1.44 18.66 0.91
N ILE A 172 0.97 17.62 0.21
CA ILE A 172 0.87 17.58 -1.26
C ILE A 172 -0.02 18.71 -1.76
N GLY A 173 -1.19 18.94 -1.17
CA GLY A 173 -2.07 20.05 -1.56
C GLY A 173 -1.40 21.43 -1.43
N GLY A 174 -0.73 21.70 -0.31
CA GLY A 174 -0.01 22.95 -0.09
C GLY A 174 1.25 23.09 -0.95
N ILE A 175 1.98 21.98 -1.16
CA ILE A 175 3.15 21.89 -2.00
C ILE A 175 2.81 22.16 -3.47
N LEU A 176 1.73 21.54 -3.99
CA LEU A 176 1.34 21.67 -5.38
C LEU A 176 0.81 23.07 -5.72
N GLN A 177 0.30 23.81 -4.72
CA GLN A 177 -0.03 25.22 -4.89
C GLN A 177 1.21 26.12 -4.97
N SER A 178 2.35 25.67 -4.45
CA SER A 178 3.62 26.38 -4.58
C SER A 178 4.29 26.06 -5.92
N ARG A 179 4.26 27.04 -6.84
CA ARG A 179 4.89 26.96 -8.17
C ARG A 179 6.35 26.49 -8.10
N ARG A 180 7.10 26.97 -7.10
CA ARG A 180 8.52 26.62 -6.90
C ARG A 180 8.73 25.16 -6.53
N PHE A 181 7.84 24.59 -5.73
CA PHE A 181 7.98 23.20 -5.32
C PHE A 181 7.59 22.23 -6.43
N ARG A 182 6.58 22.57 -7.22
CA ARG A 182 6.22 21.80 -8.42
C ARG A 182 7.41 21.67 -9.39
N ASP A 183 8.12 22.76 -9.64
CA ASP A 183 9.28 22.74 -10.54
C ASP A 183 10.43 21.88 -9.95
N VAL A 184 10.68 21.96 -8.64
CA VAL A 184 11.68 21.12 -7.95
C VAL A 184 11.29 19.64 -7.96
N ALA A 185 10.02 19.31 -7.74
CA ALA A 185 9.52 17.95 -7.76
C ALA A 185 9.69 17.31 -9.14
N ILE A 186 9.40 18.04 -10.23
CA ILE A 186 9.62 17.55 -11.60
C ILE A 186 11.10 17.22 -11.82
N ILE A 187 12.01 18.10 -11.42
CA ILE A 187 13.45 17.87 -11.53
C ILE A 187 13.87 16.64 -10.72
N PHE A 188 13.40 16.54 -9.47
CA PHE A 188 13.74 15.42 -8.58
C PHE A 188 13.22 14.08 -9.12
N PHE A 189 11.95 13.99 -9.53
CA PHE A 189 11.40 12.77 -10.11
C PHE A 189 12.05 12.41 -11.44
N SER A 190 12.43 13.39 -12.27
CA SER A 190 13.20 13.14 -13.49
C SER A 190 14.59 12.57 -13.19
N LEU A 191 15.26 13.08 -12.16
CA LEU A 191 16.56 12.58 -11.68
C LEU A 191 16.44 11.18 -11.09
N LEU A 192 15.40 10.94 -10.29
CA LEU A 192 15.14 9.64 -9.67
C LEU A 192 14.79 8.58 -10.72
N GLY A 193 13.92 8.93 -11.69
CA GLY A 193 13.61 8.06 -12.83
C GLY A 193 14.85 7.73 -13.67
N SER A 194 15.68 8.73 -13.95
CA SER A 194 16.99 8.56 -14.59
C SER A 194 17.90 7.62 -13.78
N SER A 195 17.97 7.78 -12.46
CA SER A 195 18.81 6.93 -11.60
C SER A 195 18.36 5.47 -11.61
N CYS A 196 17.05 5.19 -11.62
CA CYS A 196 16.53 3.82 -11.74
C CYS A 196 16.93 3.18 -13.08
N TYR A 197 16.95 3.96 -14.17
CA TYR A 197 17.42 3.47 -15.47
C TYR A 197 18.90 3.09 -15.42
N PHE A 198 19.75 3.95 -14.84
CA PHE A 198 21.19 3.65 -14.69
C PHE A 198 21.47 2.47 -13.77
N ILE A 199 20.71 2.32 -12.68
CA ILE A 199 20.82 1.16 -11.78
C ILE A 199 20.44 -0.13 -12.52
N ASN A 200 19.36 -0.10 -13.31
CA ASN A 200 18.94 -1.26 -14.10
C ASN A 200 19.99 -1.64 -15.15
N LEU A 201 20.57 -0.64 -15.83
CA LEU A 201 21.66 -0.85 -16.79
C LEU A 201 22.94 -1.40 -16.12
N GLY A 202 23.28 -0.87 -14.94
CA GLY A 202 24.40 -1.35 -14.13
C GLY A 202 24.19 -2.78 -13.62
N PHE A 203 22.96 -3.11 -13.22
CA PHE A 203 22.60 -4.46 -12.79
C PHE A 203 22.69 -5.46 -13.95
N GLN A 204 22.16 -5.12 -15.14
CA GLN A 204 22.26 -5.97 -16.32
C GLN A 204 23.71 -6.22 -16.73
N SER A 205 24.52 -5.16 -16.83
CA SER A 205 25.95 -5.29 -17.17
C SER A 205 26.78 -6.02 -16.10
N SER A 206 26.40 -5.96 -14.83
CA SER A 206 27.04 -6.75 -13.77
C SER A 206 26.63 -8.22 -13.82
N MET A 207 25.36 -8.50 -14.15
CA MET A 207 24.85 -9.86 -14.30
C MET A 207 25.51 -10.58 -15.48
N GLU A 208 25.69 -9.91 -16.62
CA GLU A 208 26.41 -10.44 -17.79
C GLU A 208 27.85 -10.80 -17.44
N ARG A 209 28.58 -9.92 -16.74
CA ARG A 209 29.96 -10.19 -16.31
C ARG A 209 30.06 -11.36 -15.34
N LEU A 210 29.09 -11.51 -14.44
CA LEU A 210 29.03 -12.65 -13.51
C LEU A 210 28.73 -13.96 -14.25
N PHE A 211 27.78 -13.95 -15.19
CA PHE A 211 27.47 -15.12 -16.01
C PHE A 211 28.64 -15.52 -16.92
N ASP A 212 29.33 -14.56 -17.52
CA ASP A 212 30.53 -14.82 -18.31
C ASP A 212 31.64 -15.42 -17.42
N SER A 213 31.88 -14.88 -16.23
CA SER A 213 32.87 -15.45 -15.30
C SER A 213 32.54 -16.87 -14.85
N LEU A 214 31.26 -17.17 -14.60
CA LEU A 214 30.79 -18.51 -14.24
C LEU A 214 30.89 -19.48 -15.42
N SER A 215 30.64 -19.00 -16.65
CA SER A 215 30.76 -19.82 -17.86
C SER A 215 32.21 -20.20 -18.14
N LEU A 216 33.17 -19.29 -17.93
CA LEU A 216 34.60 -19.56 -18.09
C LEU A 216 35.12 -20.54 -17.03
N GLU A 217 34.70 -20.40 -15.77
CA GLU A 217 35.07 -21.31 -14.67
C GLU A 217 34.46 -22.71 -14.89
N GLN A 218 33.25 -22.79 -15.44
CA GLN A 218 32.60 -24.04 -15.81
C GLN A 218 33.24 -24.69 -17.05
N GLU A 219 33.69 -23.90 -18.03
CA GLU A 219 34.38 -24.41 -19.23
C GLU A 219 35.78 -24.93 -18.88
N GLU A 220 36.53 -24.26 -18.00
CA GLU A 220 37.82 -24.76 -17.48
C GLU A 220 37.66 -26.06 -16.68
N ALA A 221 36.65 -26.16 -15.81
CA ALA A 221 36.36 -27.38 -15.06
C ALA A 221 35.94 -28.55 -15.96
N VAL A 222 35.23 -28.27 -17.05
CA VAL A 222 34.84 -29.27 -18.06
C VAL A 222 36.05 -29.69 -18.90
N VAL A 223 36.93 -28.77 -19.31
CA VAL A 223 38.15 -29.08 -20.07
C VAL A 223 39.15 -29.87 -19.23
N GLU A 224 39.33 -29.58 -17.94
CA GLU A 224 40.13 -30.42 -17.03
C GLU A 224 39.52 -31.82 -16.84
N SER A 225 38.19 -31.91 -16.72
CA SER A 225 37.49 -33.20 -16.69
C SER A 225 37.68 -33.98 -18.00
N PHE A 226 37.72 -33.33 -19.16
CA PHE A 226 37.93 -33.99 -20.46
C PHE A 226 39.40 -34.32 -20.74
N ALA A 227 40.37 -33.56 -20.19
CA ALA A 227 41.80 -33.86 -20.32
C ALA A 227 42.23 -35.13 -19.55
N GLY A 228 41.48 -35.52 -18.51
CA GLY A 228 41.66 -36.78 -17.78
C GLY A 228 40.95 -38.00 -18.39
N PHE A 229 40.01 -37.79 -19.31
CA PHE A 229 39.32 -38.88 -20.02
C PHE A 229 40.19 -39.37 -21.18
N GLN A 230 41.08 -40.33 -20.90
CA GLN A 230 41.56 -41.22 -21.98
C GLN A 230 40.32 -41.80 -22.70
N PRO A 231 40.29 -41.81 -24.04
CA PRO A 231 39.14 -42.31 -24.78
C PRO A 231 38.92 -43.77 -24.39
N LEU A 232 37.78 -44.03 -23.74
CA LEU A 232 37.36 -45.36 -23.33
C LEU A 232 37.40 -46.31 -24.53
N ASN A 233 38.17 -47.39 -24.37
CA ASN A 233 38.37 -48.53 -25.31
C ASN A 233 37.07 -49.19 -25.84
N TYR A 234 35.90 -48.71 -25.46
CA TYR A 234 34.60 -49.25 -25.88
C TYR A 234 34.24 -48.90 -27.34
N LEU A 235 34.80 -47.84 -27.94
CA LEU A 235 34.50 -47.47 -29.33
C LEU A 235 35.27 -48.25 -30.41
N GLN A 236 36.05 -49.28 -30.04
CA GLN A 236 36.74 -50.14 -31.01
C GLN A 236 35.83 -51.23 -31.66
N TRP A 237 34.56 -51.34 -31.26
CA TRP A 237 33.70 -52.46 -31.68
C TRP A 237 32.78 -52.21 -32.88
N PHE A 238 32.76 -51.01 -33.48
CA PHE A 238 32.00 -50.80 -34.72
C PHE A 238 32.83 -51.21 -35.93
N THR A 239 32.71 -52.48 -36.31
CA THR A 239 33.15 -52.99 -37.60
C THR A 239 32.30 -52.35 -38.70
N THR A 240 32.91 -51.51 -39.55
CA THR A 240 32.31 -51.14 -40.82
C THR A 240 32.33 -52.36 -41.74
N GLY A 241 31.16 -52.97 -41.92
CA GLY A 241 30.88 -54.02 -42.89
C GLY A 241 29.43 -53.89 -43.33
#